data_AF-A0A384JCP5-F1
#
_entry.id   AF-A0A384JCP5-F1
#
_cell.length_a   1.000
_cell.length_b   1.000
_cell.length_c   1.000
_cell.angle_alpha   90.00
_cell.angle_beta   90.00
_cell.angle_gamma   90.00
#
_symmetry.space_group_name_H-M   'P 1'
#
loop_
_entity.id
_entity.type
_entity.pdbx_description
1 polymer ?
#
loop_
_entity_poly.entity_id
_entity_poly.type
_entity_poly.pdbx_seq_one_letter_code
_entity_poly.pdbx_strand_id
1 'polypeptide(L)'
;MSTAPSPPPLDATPLAVREYISHILHNHYDVPTQEAENLAAQWKYGRGSELRTFDVDVFRSIFGVEAGTMLFAYVRKELGSLKASSSGTLAGGGMAQRAEKDIFGLTPGLSIVYLTLGFSVAFGYLLWSGIETARSEKLQAQTFLGLISFVGFLVSYMMYYFLPVTN
;
A
#
# COMPACT_ATOMS: atom_id res chain seq x y z
N MET A 1 13.26 -25.55 -8.90
CA MET A 1 13.37 -24.08 -9.03
C MET A 1 12.11 -23.62 -9.75
N SER A 2 11.10 -23.19 -8.99
CA SER A 2 9.79 -22.80 -9.52
C SER A 2 9.84 -21.33 -9.91
N THR A 3 10.10 -21.04 -11.18
CA THR A 3 10.06 -19.67 -11.70
C THR A 3 8.59 -19.29 -11.82
N ALA A 4 8.15 -18.38 -10.94
CA ALA A 4 6.84 -17.74 -11.06
C ALA A 4 6.69 -17.16 -12.48
N PRO A 5 5.65 -17.54 -13.24
CA PRO A 5 5.43 -16.99 -14.56
C PRO A 5 5.11 -15.50 -14.42
N SER A 6 5.70 -14.67 -15.27
CA SER A 6 5.38 -13.25 -15.33
C SER A 6 3.90 -13.09 -15.72
N PRO A 7 3.17 -12.13 -15.13
CA PRO A 7 1.76 -11.96 -15.43
C PRO A 7 1.56 -11.58 -16.91
N PRO A 8 0.54 -12.15 -17.56
CA PRO A 8 0.37 -12.03 -19.00
C PRO A 8 0.16 -10.56 -19.39
N PRO A 9 0.63 -10.15 -20.59
CA PRO A 9 0.38 -8.81 -21.13
C PRO A 9 -1.12 -8.47 -21.16
N LEU A 10 -1.46 -7.19 -21.20
CA LEU A 10 -2.87 -6.74 -21.23
C LEU A 10 -3.63 -7.34 -22.42
N ASP A 11 -2.98 -7.42 -23.58
CA ASP A 11 -3.55 -7.94 -24.82
C ASP A 11 -3.50 -9.47 -24.93
N ALA A 12 -3.09 -10.18 -23.86
CA ALA A 12 -2.99 -11.62 -23.86
C ALA A 12 -4.35 -12.27 -24.17
N THR A 13 -4.32 -13.29 -25.03
CA THR A 13 -5.52 -14.03 -25.39
C THR A 13 -6.07 -14.81 -24.18
N PRO A 14 -7.37 -15.12 -24.16
CA PRO A 14 -7.94 -15.91 -23.06
C PRO A 14 -7.24 -17.25 -22.87
N LEU A 15 -6.75 -17.86 -23.96
CA LEU A 15 -5.98 -19.10 -23.92
C LEU A 15 -4.66 -18.94 -23.14
N ALA A 16 -3.89 -17.89 -23.45
CA ALA A 16 -2.66 -17.58 -22.73
C ALA A 16 -2.92 -17.28 -21.23
N VAL A 17 -4.06 -16.67 -20.90
CA VAL A 17 -4.45 -16.43 -19.51
C VAL A 17 -4.79 -17.74 -18.78
N ARG A 18 -5.43 -18.70 -19.46
CA ARG A 18 -5.70 -20.02 -18.86
C ARG A 18 -4.44 -20.80 -18.59
N GLU A 19 -3.51 -20.82 -19.54
CA GLU A 19 -2.20 -21.45 -19.34
C GLU A 19 -1.49 -20.84 -18.13
N TYR A 20 -1.47 -19.51 -18.03
CA TYR A 20 -0.93 -18.78 -16.89
C TYR A 20 -1.57 -19.19 -15.56
N ILE A 21 -2.91 -19.22 -15.49
CA ILE A 21 -3.66 -19.62 -14.28
C ILE A 21 -3.33 -21.07 -13.90
N SER A 22 -3.34 -21.99 -14.86
CA SER A 22 -3.02 -23.40 -14.60
C SER A 22 -1.59 -23.56 -14.05
N HIS A 23 -0.65 -22.78 -14.59
CA HIS A 23 0.74 -22.79 -14.16
C HIS A 23 0.90 -22.25 -12.74
N ILE A 24 0.14 -21.21 -12.35
CA ILE A 24 0.14 -20.72 -10.97
C ILE A 24 -0.42 -21.79 -10.03
N LEU A 25 -1.59 -22.34 -10.35
CA LEU A 25 -2.26 -23.33 -9.51
C LEU A 25 -1.37 -24.55 -9.29
N HIS A 26 -0.73 -25.05 -10.35
CA HIS A 26 0.15 -26.20 -10.24
C HIS A 26 1.46 -25.90 -9.52
N ASN A 27 2.18 -24.84 -9.90
CA ASN A 27 3.54 -24.62 -9.43
C ASN A 27 3.66 -23.84 -8.11
N HIS A 28 2.60 -23.12 -7.71
CA HIS A 28 2.59 -22.32 -6.48
C HIS A 28 1.67 -22.90 -5.41
N TYR A 29 0.61 -23.61 -5.81
CA TYR A 29 -0.37 -24.18 -4.88
C TYR A 29 -0.39 -25.71 -4.89
N ASP A 30 0.55 -26.35 -5.61
CA ASP A 30 0.68 -27.81 -5.75
C ASP A 30 -0.64 -28.51 -6.16
N VAL A 31 -1.51 -27.80 -6.88
CA VAL A 31 -2.77 -28.36 -7.39
C VAL A 31 -2.43 -29.38 -8.49
N PRO A 32 -3.06 -30.57 -8.50
CA PRO A 32 -2.86 -31.55 -9.56
C PRO A 32 -3.09 -30.93 -10.94
N THR A 33 -2.23 -31.22 -11.92
CA THR A 33 -2.25 -30.57 -13.24
C THR A 33 -3.64 -30.62 -13.90
N GLN A 34 -4.31 -31.77 -13.81
CA GLN A 34 -5.65 -31.95 -14.37
C GLN A 34 -6.72 -31.08 -13.69
N GLU A 35 -6.59 -30.86 -12.38
CA GLU A 35 -7.50 -29.99 -11.63
C GLU A 35 -7.21 -28.51 -11.88
N ALA A 36 -5.93 -28.14 -11.98
CA ALA A 36 -5.49 -26.80 -12.34
C ALA A 36 -5.99 -26.39 -13.73
N GLU A 37 -5.95 -27.28 -14.72
CA GLU A 37 -6.49 -27.06 -16.06
C GLU A 37 -8.02 -26.90 -16.04
N ASN A 38 -8.73 -27.72 -15.27
CA ASN A 38 -10.19 -27.63 -15.13
C ASN A 38 -10.63 -26.31 -14.48
N LEU A 39 -9.90 -25.85 -13.47
CA LEU A 39 -10.12 -24.54 -12.84
C LEU A 39 -9.81 -23.42 -13.81
N ALA A 40 -8.66 -23.46 -14.50
CA ALA A 40 -8.31 -22.47 -15.51
C ALA A 40 -9.35 -22.40 -16.64
N ALA A 41 -9.95 -23.53 -17.03
CA ALA A 41 -10.99 -23.58 -18.06
C ALA A 41 -12.27 -22.79 -17.71
N GLN A 42 -12.52 -22.48 -16.43
CA GLN A 42 -13.62 -21.60 -16.02
C GLN A 42 -13.45 -20.17 -16.55
N TRP A 43 -12.22 -19.77 -16.85
CA TRP A 43 -11.92 -18.46 -17.43
C TRP A 43 -12.22 -18.40 -18.94
N LYS A 44 -13.50 -18.23 -19.29
CA LYS A 44 -13.97 -18.40 -20.67
C LYS A 44 -13.56 -17.28 -21.64
N TYR A 45 -13.73 -16.02 -21.25
CA TYR A 45 -13.63 -14.88 -22.17
C TYR A 45 -12.66 -13.77 -21.73
N GLY A 46 -12.22 -13.78 -20.47
CA GLY A 46 -11.36 -12.73 -19.95
C GLY A 46 -9.99 -12.74 -20.63
N ARG A 47 -9.46 -11.57 -20.97
CA ARG A 47 -8.09 -11.38 -21.45
C ARG A 47 -7.20 -10.97 -20.29
N GLY A 48 -5.92 -10.71 -20.59
CA GLY A 48 -4.96 -10.25 -19.59
C GLY A 48 -5.38 -8.93 -18.92
N SER A 49 -6.10 -8.06 -19.64
CA SER A 49 -6.71 -6.84 -19.10
C SER A 49 -7.70 -7.11 -17.97
N GLU A 50 -8.61 -8.05 -18.15
CA GLU A 50 -9.67 -8.41 -17.22
C GLU A 50 -9.08 -9.08 -15.98
N LEU A 51 -8.03 -9.89 -16.15
CA LEU A 51 -7.30 -10.50 -15.04
C LEU A 51 -6.74 -9.44 -14.06
N ARG A 52 -6.36 -8.25 -14.56
CA ARG A 52 -5.81 -7.15 -13.74
C ARG A 52 -6.88 -6.18 -13.22
N THR A 53 -8.03 -6.14 -13.87
CA THR A 53 -9.09 -5.15 -13.61
C THR A 53 -10.19 -5.70 -12.71
N PHE A 54 -10.52 -6.99 -12.84
CA PHE A 54 -11.60 -7.61 -12.09
C PHE A 54 -11.35 -7.63 -10.59
N ASP A 55 -12.46 -7.54 -9.84
CA ASP A 55 -12.46 -7.55 -8.39
C ASP A 55 -12.48 -8.97 -7.84
N VAL A 56 -12.13 -9.12 -6.56
CA VAL A 56 -12.05 -10.41 -5.86
C VAL A 56 -13.35 -11.21 -5.95
N ASP A 57 -14.51 -10.54 -5.92
CA ASP A 57 -15.81 -11.21 -6.01
C ASP A 57 -16.06 -11.85 -7.38
N VAL A 58 -15.49 -11.27 -8.44
CA VAL A 58 -15.54 -11.85 -9.79
C VAL A 58 -14.65 -13.09 -9.85
N PHE A 59 -13.45 -13.05 -9.27
CA PHE A 59 -12.61 -14.24 -9.16
C PHE A 59 -13.28 -15.35 -8.36
N ARG A 60 -13.92 -15.00 -7.23
CA ARG A 60 -14.65 -15.97 -6.39
C ARG A 60 -15.86 -16.58 -7.11
N SER A 61 -16.56 -15.82 -7.93
CA SER A 61 -17.70 -16.35 -8.69
C SER A 61 -17.28 -17.27 -9.84
N ILE A 62 -16.10 -17.06 -10.43
CA ILE A 62 -15.59 -17.88 -11.54
C ILE A 62 -14.90 -19.16 -11.02
N PHE A 63 -14.01 -19.04 -10.03
CA PHE A 63 -13.16 -20.13 -9.57
C PHE A 63 -13.60 -20.75 -8.23
N GLY A 64 -14.60 -20.17 -7.57
CA GLY A 64 -14.99 -20.51 -6.21
C GLY A 64 -14.27 -19.65 -5.16
N VAL A 65 -14.81 -19.67 -3.94
CA VAL A 65 -14.38 -18.77 -2.84
C VAL A 65 -12.89 -18.95 -2.51
N GLU A 66 -12.43 -20.19 -2.46
CA GLU A 66 -11.05 -20.53 -2.08
C GLU A 66 -10.06 -20.18 -3.20
N ALA A 67 -10.15 -20.86 -4.34
CA ALA A 67 -9.24 -20.67 -5.46
C ALA A 67 -9.28 -19.23 -6.01
N GLY A 68 -10.47 -18.61 -6.07
CA GLY A 68 -10.62 -17.24 -6.54
C GLY A 68 -9.93 -16.21 -5.64
N THR A 69 -10.02 -16.37 -4.31
CA THR A 69 -9.33 -15.47 -3.37
C THR A 69 -7.81 -15.61 -3.49
N MET A 70 -7.31 -16.84 -3.62
CA MET A 70 -5.88 -17.13 -3.76
C MET A 70 -5.31 -16.56 -5.05
N LEU A 71 -5.96 -16.82 -6.20
CA LEU A 71 -5.58 -16.30 -7.51
C LEU A 71 -5.56 -14.77 -7.53
N PHE A 72 -6.58 -14.13 -6.96
CA PHE A 72 -6.63 -12.67 -6.87
C PHE A 72 -5.45 -12.11 -6.07
N ALA A 73 -5.17 -12.67 -4.89
CA ALA A 73 -4.07 -12.23 -4.04
C ALA A 73 -2.71 -12.38 -4.76
N TYR A 74 -2.51 -13.50 -5.47
CA TYR A 74 -1.29 -13.75 -6.23
C TYR A 74 -1.11 -12.72 -7.37
N VAL A 75 -2.14 -12.53 -8.20
CA VAL A 75 -2.10 -11.59 -9.32
C VAL A 75 -1.82 -10.17 -8.84
N ARG A 76 -2.46 -9.72 -7.75
CA ARG A 76 -2.23 -8.39 -7.16
C ARG A 76 -0.81 -8.22 -6.63
N LYS A 77 -0.25 -9.26 -6.00
CA LYS A 77 1.14 -9.26 -5.52
C LYS A 77 2.13 -9.12 -6.69
N GLU A 78 1.93 -9.88 -7.77
CA GLU A 78 2.77 -9.80 -8.98
C GLU A 78 2.67 -8.44 -9.68
N LEU A 79 1.47 -7.87 -9.79
CA LEU A 79 1.26 -6.51 -10.30
C LEU A 79 1.97 -5.45 -9.47
N GLY A 80 1.91 -5.57 -8.15
CA GLY A 80 2.64 -4.69 -7.23
C GLY A 80 4.16 -4.79 -7.41
N SER A 81 4.67 -6.02 -7.55
CA SER A 81 6.09 -6.29 -7.82
C SER A 81 6.56 -5.70 -9.15
N LEU A 82 5.78 -5.89 -10.22
CA LEU A 82 6.10 -5.30 -11.53
C LEU A 82 6.08 -3.78 -11.52
N LYS A 83 5.13 -3.15 -10.82
CA LYS A 83 5.09 -1.69 -10.68
C LYS A 83 6.32 -1.16 -9.93
N ALA A 84 6.77 -1.86 -8.89
CA ALA A 84 7.99 -1.52 -8.18
C ALA A 84 9.23 -1.68 -9.07
N SER A 85 9.26 -2.70 -9.92
CA SER A 85 10.36 -2.96 -10.87
C SER A 85 10.39 -1.97 -12.04
N SER A 86 9.23 -1.62 -12.62
CA SER A 86 9.14 -0.66 -13.73
C SER A 86 9.33 0.79 -13.31
N SER A 87 9.10 1.10 -12.03
CA SER A 87 9.36 2.43 -11.45
C SER A 87 10.83 2.65 -11.07
N GLY A 88 11.74 1.76 -11.47
CA GLY A 88 13.17 1.78 -11.11
C GLY A 88 14.02 2.90 -11.72
N THR A 89 13.45 4.00 -12.22
CA THR A 89 14.25 5.14 -12.70
C THR A 89 13.78 6.52 -12.27
N LEU A 90 12.61 6.71 -11.66
CA LEU A 90 12.27 8.05 -11.14
C LEU A 90 11.49 7.97 -9.83
N ALA A 91 12.19 8.41 -8.77
CA ALA A 91 11.69 8.96 -7.53
C ALA A 91 11.05 8.00 -6.50
N GLY A 92 11.56 8.12 -5.27
CA GLY A 92 10.83 7.82 -4.05
C GLY A 92 11.36 6.59 -3.33
N GLY A 93 12.24 6.84 -2.37
CA GLY A 93 12.68 5.84 -1.40
C GLY A 93 11.48 5.08 -0.84
N GLY A 94 11.63 3.77 -0.81
CA GLY A 94 10.60 2.89 -0.31
C GLY A 94 10.31 3.17 1.16
N MET A 95 9.04 3.02 1.53
CA MET A 95 8.77 2.17 2.66
C MET A 95 7.49 1.38 2.44
N ALA A 96 7.70 0.07 2.42
CA ALA A 96 6.66 -0.92 2.42
C ALA A 96 5.80 -0.77 3.68
N GLN A 97 4.49 -0.73 3.43
CA GLN A 97 3.48 -1.43 4.22
C GLN A 97 3.73 -1.49 5.74
N ARG A 98 3.34 -0.44 6.45
CA ARG A 98 2.69 -0.64 7.74
C ARG A 98 1.65 0.46 7.95
N ALA A 99 0.41 0.01 8.15
CA ALA A 99 -0.81 0.78 8.34
C ALA A 99 -1.42 1.36 7.05
N GLU A 100 -2.44 0.67 6.53
CA GLU A 100 -3.36 1.15 5.47
C GLU A 100 -4.03 2.48 5.86
N LYS A 101 -4.02 2.82 7.17
CA LYS A 101 -4.52 4.05 7.77
C LYS A 101 -3.64 4.39 8.98
N ASP A 102 -3.18 5.63 9.08
CA ASP A 102 -2.42 6.18 10.21
C ASP A 102 -3.23 6.14 11.52
N ILE A 103 -2.64 6.48 12.67
CA ILE A 103 -3.27 6.47 14.02
C ILE A 103 -4.63 7.21 14.05
N PHE A 104 -4.83 8.16 13.14
CA PHE A 104 -6.04 8.97 12.99
C PHE A 104 -6.97 8.51 11.85
N GLY A 105 -6.76 7.32 11.29
CA GLY A 105 -7.58 6.78 10.20
C GLY A 105 -7.29 7.40 8.81
N LEU A 106 -6.26 8.26 8.70
CA LEU A 106 -5.91 8.99 7.48
C LEU A 106 -4.77 8.31 6.71
N THR A 107 -4.66 8.58 5.40
CA THR A 107 -3.53 8.11 4.61
C THR A 107 -2.22 8.63 5.23
N PRO A 108 -1.21 7.77 5.46
CA PRO A 108 0.07 8.20 5.99
C PRO A 108 0.67 9.28 5.09
N GLY A 109 1.00 10.44 5.67
CA GLY A 109 1.44 11.63 4.94
C GLY A 109 0.39 12.75 4.83
N LEU A 110 -0.92 12.45 4.93
CA LEU A 110 -1.97 13.48 5.00
C LEU A 110 -2.15 13.97 6.44
N SER A 111 -2.05 13.05 7.39
CA SER A 111 -2.08 13.31 8.84
C SER A 111 -1.02 14.31 9.28
N ILE A 112 0.22 14.19 8.78
CA ILE A 112 1.32 15.11 9.11
C ILE A 112 1.05 16.52 8.58
N VAL A 113 0.43 16.65 7.41
CA VAL A 113 0.03 17.96 6.85
C VAL A 113 -1.02 18.61 7.72
N TYR A 114 -2.05 17.86 8.16
CA TYR A 114 -3.06 18.41 9.06
C TYR A 114 -2.53 18.72 10.46
N LEU A 115 -1.62 17.91 10.99
CA LEU A 115 -1.04 18.14 12.30
C LEU A 115 -0.10 19.34 12.30
N THR A 116 0.72 19.49 11.27
CA THR A 116 1.57 20.68 11.07
C THR A 116 0.74 21.93 10.83
N LEU A 117 -0.35 21.84 10.06
CA LEU A 117 -1.29 22.94 9.84
C LEU A 117 -2.02 23.33 11.15
N GLY A 118 -2.55 22.36 11.88
CA GLY A 118 -3.23 22.59 13.16
C GLY A 118 -2.30 23.19 14.21
N PHE A 119 -1.06 22.69 14.29
CA PHE A 119 -0.04 23.26 15.15
C PHE A 119 0.31 24.69 14.75
N SER A 120 0.46 24.98 13.44
CA SER A 120 0.73 26.32 12.93
C SER A 120 -0.39 27.31 13.29
N VAL A 121 -1.65 26.91 13.11
CA VAL A 121 -2.82 27.74 13.47
C VAL A 121 -2.90 27.97 14.99
N ALA A 122 -2.74 26.92 15.79
CA ALA A 122 -2.76 27.03 17.25
C ALA A 122 -1.59 27.88 17.78
N PHE A 123 -0.39 27.71 17.19
CA PHE A 123 0.79 28.48 17.54
C PHE A 123 0.65 29.95 17.14
N GLY A 124 0.12 30.23 15.95
CA GLY A 124 -0.24 31.59 15.52
C GLY A 124 -1.26 32.24 16.44
N TYR A 125 -2.28 31.49 16.88
CA TYR A 125 -3.26 31.98 17.86
C TYR A 125 -2.66 32.23 19.24
N LEU A 126 -1.76 31.36 19.72
CA LEU A 126 -1.04 31.54 20.99
C LEU A 126 -0.09 32.74 20.95
N LEU A 127 0.59 32.98 19.82
CA LEU A 127 1.41 34.18 19.63
C LEU A 127 0.55 35.45 19.57
N TRP A 128 -0.56 35.40 18.83
CA TRP A 128 -1.50 36.53 18.73
C TRP A 128 -2.11 36.90 20.09
N SER A 129 -2.62 35.91 20.82
CA SER A 129 -3.22 36.12 22.15
C SER A 129 -2.20 36.50 23.22
N GLY A 130 -0.96 35.98 23.12
CA GLY A 130 0.14 36.32 24.01
C GLY A 130 0.70 37.74 23.82
N ILE A 131 0.58 38.31 22.62
CA ILE A 131 0.98 39.70 22.34
C ILE A 131 0.14 40.71 23.14
N GLU A 132 -1.13 40.41 23.42
CA GLU A 132 -2.01 41.28 24.21
C GLU A 132 -1.75 41.18 25.74
N THR A 133 -1.13 40.10 26.21
CA THR A 133 -0.83 39.89 27.65
C THR A 133 0.66 39.76 27.89
N ALA A 134 1.34 40.91 27.96
CA ALA A 134 2.77 40.98 28.21
C ALA A 134 3.18 40.44 29.60
N ARG A 135 3.77 39.23 29.61
CA ARG A 135 4.82 38.83 30.58
C ARG A 135 5.84 37.95 29.85
N SER A 136 6.82 38.61 29.26
CA SER A 136 7.78 38.10 28.26
C SER A 136 8.47 36.79 28.64
N GLU A 137 8.85 36.60 29.91
CA GLU A 137 9.58 35.39 30.34
C GLU A 137 8.73 34.11 30.30
N LYS A 138 7.44 34.21 30.65
CA LYS A 138 6.52 33.06 30.63
C LYS A 138 6.15 32.67 29.20
N LEU A 139 5.93 33.67 28.35
CA LEU A 139 5.68 33.46 26.92
C LEU A 139 6.87 32.80 26.23
N GLN A 140 8.09 33.25 26.54
CA GLN A 140 9.30 32.68 25.98
C GLN A 140 9.46 31.20 26.38
N ALA A 141 9.36 30.87 27.66
CA ALA A 141 9.47 29.48 28.13
C ALA A 141 8.37 28.57 27.54
N GLN A 142 7.13 29.05 27.47
CA GLN A 142 6.02 28.29 26.90
C GLN A 142 6.18 28.07 25.39
N THR A 143 6.70 29.07 24.67
CA THR A 143 7.01 28.97 23.23
C THR A 143 8.12 27.96 22.97
N PHE A 144 9.20 28.00 23.76
CA PHE A 144 10.29 27.02 23.66
C PHE A 144 9.84 25.60 23.96
N LEU A 145 9.02 25.40 25.00
CA LEU A 145 8.48 24.10 25.35
C LEU A 145 7.57 23.52 24.25
N GLY A 146 6.73 24.38 23.65
CA GLY A 146 5.89 24.02 22.52
C GLY A 146 6.71 23.62 21.29
N LEU A 147 7.78 24.36 20.98
CA LEU A 147 8.69 24.05 19.88
C LEU A 147 9.41 22.73 20.09
N ILE A 148 9.96 22.49 21.29
CA ILE A 148 10.67 21.24 21.62
C ILE A 148 9.73 20.04 21.55
N SER A 149 8.50 20.19 22.04
CA SER A 149 7.49 19.12 21.97
C SER A 149 7.10 18.80 20.53
N PHE A 150 6.94 19.82 19.69
CA PHE A 150 6.62 19.65 18.27
C PHE A 150 7.77 19.02 17.49
N VAL A 151 9.01 19.48 17.70
CA VAL A 151 10.20 18.89 17.08
C VAL A 151 10.39 17.44 17.55
N GLY A 152 10.22 17.17 18.84
CA GLY A 152 10.28 15.81 19.38
C GLY A 152 9.21 14.90 18.78
N PHE A 153 7.99 15.40 18.60
CA PHE A 153 6.93 14.69 17.90
C PHE A 153 7.28 14.43 16.43
N LEU A 154 7.80 15.43 15.70
CA LEU A 154 8.24 15.27 14.32
C LEU A 154 9.35 14.24 14.20
N VAL A 155 10.35 14.27 15.07
CA VAL A 155 11.46 13.31 15.08
C VAL A 155 10.94 11.91 15.42
N SER A 156 10.05 11.77 16.40
CA SER A 156 9.44 10.48 16.75
C SER A 156 8.59 9.92 15.60
N TYR A 157 7.83 10.79 14.94
CA TYR A 157 7.02 10.43 13.76
C TYR A 157 7.92 10.01 12.58
N MET A 158 8.97 10.77 12.29
CA MET A 158 9.95 10.42 11.27
C MET A 158 10.64 9.10 11.61
N MET A 159 11.05 8.89 12.85
CA MET A 159 11.68 7.64 13.28
C MET A 159 10.72 6.45 13.16
N TYR A 160 9.45 6.58 13.57
CA TYR A 160 8.46 5.52 13.43
C TYR A 160 8.20 5.12 11.96
N TYR A 161 8.22 6.10 11.06
CA TYR A 161 7.94 5.89 9.64
C TYR A 161 9.15 5.63 8.75
N PHE A 162 10.37 5.98 9.18
CA PHE A 162 11.60 5.88 8.37
C PHE A 162 12.69 4.99 8.98
N LEU A 163 12.61 4.58 10.25
CA LEU A 163 13.51 3.54 10.74
C LEU A 163 13.06 2.19 10.19
N PRO A 164 13.91 1.48 9.43
CA PRO A 164 13.66 0.10 9.13
C PRO A 164 13.73 -0.69 10.45
N VAL A 165 12.65 -1.40 10.78
CA VAL A 165 12.70 -2.44 11.81
C VAL A 165 13.60 -3.55 11.25
N THR A 166 14.90 -3.47 11.56
CA THR A 166 15.82 -4.59 11.41
C THR A 166 15.42 -5.64 12.44
N ASN A 167 14.81 -6.71 11.94
CA ASN A 167 14.54 -7.92 12.71
C ASN A 167 15.80 -8.79 12.74
#